data_AF-A0A165ZU77-F1
#
_entry.id   AF-A0A165ZU77-F1
#
_cell.length_a   1.000
_cell.length_b   1.000
_cell.length_c   1.000
_cell.angle_alpha   90.00
_cell.angle_beta   90.00
_cell.angle_gamma   90.00
#
_symmetry.space_group_name_H-M   'P 1'
#
loop_
_entity.id
_entity.type
_entity.pdbx_description
1 polymer ?
#
loop_
_entity_poly.entity_id
_entity_poly.type
_entity_poly.pdbx_seq_one_letter_code
_entity_poly.pdbx_strand_id
1 'polypeptide(L)'
;MKVVVDASNVAHHVKNENSEPQITNILAAVKALEESGDEFVIIADASLRHDIDDKVKFEKLLESDNVEEVPAGNDADHFILDIATREKAKILSNDKFRDYAAEFRNVSSMRIPFTISENRLTFGRPKKPKKDKNILQHVCDEIIKELKFKRWEIYEGKEGLEISPLNIAKQAIIRIDNESGAESTIENIFSKIPMFNKIVDMVDDVEIAAPYVIFVLVHPKDYKLAVKNAGNISVTVADRLSLEKKPLIAVRNDLFTKPGNFELNILLADEVTETAPYNILVRVSTDDEIFIKKNSRNIASTIAGRLGSWKFPFVSVKPDMLLEKPGEFEIELEKGGQFDG
;
A
#
# COMPACT_ATOMS: atom_id res chain seq x y z
N MET A 1 -26.68 8.07 -9.08
CA MET A 1 -25.30 8.52 -8.76
C MET A 1 -25.27 10.04 -8.88
N LYS A 2 -24.40 10.76 -8.16
CA LYS A 2 -24.24 12.21 -8.34
C LYS A 2 -23.28 12.51 -9.50
N VAL A 3 -23.66 13.41 -10.40
CA VAL A 3 -22.87 13.81 -11.58
C VAL A 3 -22.78 15.34 -11.67
N VAL A 4 -21.56 15.85 -11.72
CA VAL A 4 -21.27 17.24 -12.09
C VAL A 4 -21.07 17.28 -13.61
N VAL A 5 -21.85 18.09 -14.30
CA VAL A 5 -21.78 18.24 -15.76
C VAL A 5 -20.98 19.48 -16.10
N ASP A 6 -19.92 19.30 -16.88
CA ASP A 6 -19.14 20.39 -17.48
C ASP A 6 -19.89 20.92 -18.71
N ALA A 7 -20.70 21.97 -18.51
CA ALA A 7 -21.60 22.47 -19.55
C ALA A 7 -20.84 22.97 -20.77
N SER A 8 -19.70 23.63 -20.57
CA SER A 8 -18.87 24.17 -21.64
C SER A 8 -18.28 23.05 -22.49
N ASN A 9 -17.73 22.01 -21.88
CA ASN A 9 -17.18 20.87 -22.62
C ASN A 9 -18.26 20.09 -23.37
N VAL A 10 -19.44 19.91 -22.76
CA VAL A 10 -20.59 19.27 -23.40
C VAL A 10 -21.09 20.09 -24.58
N ALA A 11 -21.29 21.40 -24.40
CA ALA A 11 -21.79 22.30 -25.44
C ALA A 11 -20.86 22.34 -26.65
N HIS A 12 -19.54 22.34 -26.44
CA HIS A 12 -18.54 22.38 -27.51
C HIS A 12 -18.26 21.03 -28.20
N HIS A 13 -18.86 19.92 -27.75
CA HIS A 13 -18.53 18.59 -28.27
C HIS A 13 -18.90 18.41 -29.75
N VAL A 14 -20.13 18.75 -30.13
CA VAL A 14 -20.59 18.81 -31.53
C VAL A 14 -20.91 20.26 -31.83
N LYS A 15 -20.19 20.87 -32.79
CA LYS A 15 -20.38 22.27 -33.16
C LYS A 15 -21.17 22.40 -34.45
N ASN A 16 -21.88 23.51 -34.61
CA ASN A 16 -22.51 23.86 -35.88
C ASN A 16 -21.46 24.37 -36.90
N GLU A 17 -21.92 24.76 -38.08
CA GLU A 17 -21.07 25.31 -39.16
C GLU A 17 -20.29 26.56 -38.72
N ASN A 18 -20.82 27.32 -37.75
CA ASN A 18 -20.19 28.52 -37.19
C ASN A 18 -19.21 28.23 -36.04
N SER A 19 -18.99 26.96 -35.70
CA SER A 19 -18.16 26.53 -34.56
C SER A 19 -18.68 26.99 -33.18
N GLU A 20 -19.97 27.31 -33.07
CA GLU A 20 -20.61 27.75 -31.83
C GLU A 20 -20.92 26.56 -30.90
N PRO A 21 -20.79 26.72 -29.57
CA PRO A 21 -21.33 25.76 -28.61
C PRO A 21 -22.84 25.60 -28.79
N GLN A 22 -23.33 24.36 -28.66
CA GLN A 22 -24.73 24.03 -28.97
C GLN A 22 -25.50 23.68 -27.68
N ILE A 23 -26.61 24.38 -27.44
CA ILE A 23 -27.52 24.08 -26.31
C ILE A 23 -28.09 22.66 -26.41
N THR A 24 -28.27 22.15 -27.62
CA THR A 24 -28.82 20.81 -27.89
C THR A 24 -27.95 19.70 -27.31
N ASN A 25 -26.63 19.91 -27.22
CA ASN A 25 -25.71 18.97 -26.59
C ASN A 25 -25.94 18.89 -25.08
N ILE A 26 -26.14 20.03 -24.41
CA ILE A 26 -26.44 20.10 -22.97
C ILE A 26 -27.76 19.40 -22.69
N LEU A 27 -28.79 19.67 -23.49
CA LEU A 27 -30.10 19.01 -23.36
C LEU A 27 -30.02 17.49 -23.60
N ALA A 28 -29.17 17.03 -24.51
CA ALA A 28 -28.93 15.61 -24.71
C ALA A 28 -28.25 14.95 -23.50
N ALA A 29 -27.37 15.68 -22.80
CA ALA A 29 -26.77 15.22 -21.55
C ALA A 29 -27.79 15.13 -20.42
N VAL A 30 -28.61 16.17 -20.23
CA VAL A 30 -29.73 16.18 -19.27
C VAL A 30 -30.62 14.97 -19.46
N LYS A 31 -31.09 14.76 -20.70
CA LYS A 31 -31.96 13.63 -21.03
C LYS A 31 -31.31 12.28 -20.71
N ALA A 32 -30.03 12.10 -21.03
CA ALA A 32 -29.32 10.86 -20.74
C ALA A 32 -29.17 10.61 -19.23
N LEU A 33 -28.91 11.66 -18.43
CA LEU A 33 -28.80 11.57 -16.98
C LEU A 33 -30.15 11.28 -16.33
N GLU A 34 -31.22 11.95 -16.77
CA GLU A 34 -32.60 11.68 -16.34
C GLU A 34 -33.02 10.22 -16.66
N GLU A 35 -32.75 9.75 -17.89
CA GLU A 35 -33.03 8.36 -18.29
C GLU A 35 -32.27 7.32 -17.45
N SER A 36 -31.09 7.68 -16.94
CA SER A 36 -30.30 6.82 -16.05
C SER A 36 -30.69 6.89 -14.58
N GLY A 37 -31.56 7.84 -14.19
CA GLY A 37 -31.94 8.08 -12.80
C GLY A 37 -30.80 8.67 -11.96
N ASP A 38 -29.87 9.37 -12.58
CA ASP A 38 -28.74 10.02 -11.90
C ASP A 38 -29.14 11.41 -11.38
N GLU A 39 -28.64 11.77 -10.20
CA GLU A 39 -28.71 13.13 -9.67
C GLU A 39 -27.59 13.95 -10.32
N PHE A 40 -27.87 15.17 -10.76
CA PHE A 40 -26.84 15.97 -11.40
C PHE A 40 -26.97 17.47 -11.13
N VAL A 41 -25.82 18.14 -11.22
CA VAL A 41 -25.70 19.59 -11.26
C VAL A 41 -24.91 19.97 -12.51
N ILE A 42 -25.39 20.96 -13.24
CA ILE A 42 -24.74 21.48 -14.44
C ILE A 42 -23.95 22.71 -14.04
N ILE A 43 -22.65 22.69 -14.30
CA ILE A 43 -21.76 23.81 -14.04
C ILE A 43 -21.44 24.48 -15.37
N ALA A 44 -21.85 25.75 -15.50
CA ALA A 44 -21.60 26.56 -16.68
C ALA A 44 -20.50 27.61 -16.40
N ASP A 45 -19.50 27.65 -17.27
CA ASP A 45 -18.57 28.78 -17.30
C ASP A 45 -19.32 30.05 -17.70
N ALA A 46 -18.98 31.17 -17.05
CA ALA A 46 -19.55 32.49 -17.35
C ALA A 46 -19.37 32.88 -18.83
N SER A 47 -18.31 32.41 -19.49
CA SER A 47 -18.07 32.67 -20.91
C SER A 47 -19.12 32.02 -21.83
N LEU A 48 -19.64 30.85 -21.46
CA LEU A 48 -20.54 30.04 -22.30
C LEU A 48 -21.83 30.79 -22.67
N ARG A 49 -22.34 31.61 -21.75
CA ARG A 49 -23.54 32.44 -21.94
C ARG A 49 -23.43 33.37 -23.16
N HIS A 50 -22.21 33.84 -23.46
CA HIS A 50 -21.99 34.78 -24.56
C HIS A 50 -21.84 34.11 -25.91
N ASP A 51 -21.36 32.86 -25.93
CA ASP A 51 -20.94 32.16 -27.15
C ASP A 51 -21.99 31.14 -27.66
N ILE A 52 -22.94 30.74 -26.82
CA ILE A 52 -23.93 29.70 -27.16
C ILE A 52 -24.91 30.11 -28.27
N ASP A 53 -25.25 29.13 -29.12
CA ASP A 53 -26.10 29.29 -30.32
C ASP A 53 -27.50 29.87 -30.01
N ASP A 54 -28.16 29.37 -28.96
CA ASP A 54 -29.50 29.80 -28.54
C ASP A 54 -29.47 30.32 -27.09
N LYS A 55 -29.13 31.60 -26.97
CA LYS A 55 -29.05 32.32 -25.70
C LYS A 55 -30.37 32.30 -24.93
N VAL A 56 -31.50 32.39 -25.63
CA VAL A 56 -32.82 32.43 -24.97
C VAL A 56 -33.13 31.10 -24.30
N LYS A 57 -32.82 29.96 -24.96
CA LYS A 57 -32.97 28.65 -24.32
C LYS A 57 -31.96 28.43 -23.20
N PHE A 58 -30.73 28.93 -23.35
CA PHE A 58 -29.72 28.80 -22.32
C PHE A 58 -30.09 29.59 -21.05
N GLU A 59 -30.55 30.83 -21.17
CA GLU A 59 -31.02 31.62 -20.01
C GLU A 59 -32.17 30.92 -19.27
N LYS A 60 -33.11 30.31 -20.00
CA LYS A 60 -34.17 29.49 -19.38
C LYS A 60 -33.63 28.25 -18.66
N LEU A 61 -32.54 27.66 -19.16
CA LEU A 61 -31.89 26.53 -18.50
C LEU A 61 -31.25 26.98 -17.18
N LEU A 62 -30.61 28.15 -17.15
CA LEU A 62 -30.01 28.74 -15.94
C LEU A 62 -31.02 29.03 -14.83
N GLU A 63 -32.31 29.22 -15.16
CA GLU A 63 -33.39 29.37 -14.18
C GLU A 63 -33.72 28.07 -13.43
N SER A 64 -33.13 26.93 -13.82
CA SER A 64 -33.38 25.62 -13.20
C SER A 64 -32.49 25.41 -11.97
N ASP A 65 -33.05 24.81 -10.90
CA ASP A 65 -32.35 24.58 -9.63
C ASP A 65 -31.12 23.66 -9.73
N ASN A 66 -30.97 22.93 -10.82
CA ASN A 66 -29.87 21.99 -11.08
C ASN A 66 -28.76 22.59 -11.96
N VAL A 67 -28.76 23.91 -12.17
CA VAL A 67 -27.76 24.61 -12.99
C VAL A 67 -27.12 25.73 -12.16
N GLU A 68 -25.80 25.71 -12.09
CA GLU A 68 -25.00 26.73 -11.39
C GLU A 68 -23.99 27.35 -12.36
N GLU A 69 -23.90 28.67 -12.36
CA GLU A 69 -22.81 29.37 -13.03
C GLU A 69 -21.60 29.49 -12.11
N VAL A 70 -20.42 29.29 -12.69
CA VAL A 70 -19.15 29.50 -11.99
C VAL A 70 -19.06 30.98 -11.57
N PRO A 71 -18.80 31.30 -10.29
CA PRO A 71 -18.72 32.68 -9.85
C PRO A 71 -17.57 33.41 -10.55
N ALA A 72 -17.81 34.67 -10.92
CA ALA A 72 -16.84 35.47 -11.67
C ALA A 72 -15.45 35.49 -11.00
N GLY A 73 -14.41 35.26 -11.80
CA GLY A 73 -13.01 35.24 -11.35
C GLY A 73 -12.51 33.89 -10.82
N ASN A 74 -13.36 32.85 -10.82
CA ASN A 74 -12.92 31.48 -10.54
C ASN A 74 -12.60 30.73 -11.84
N ASP A 75 -11.69 29.77 -11.74
CA ASP A 75 -11.43 28.83 -12.82
C ASP A 75 -12.52 27.74 -12.83
N ALA A 76 -13.21 27.59 -13.97
CA ALA A 76 -14.30 26.64 -14.12
C ALA A 76 -13.86 25.19 -13.92
N ASP A 77 -12.68 24.82 -14.41
CA ASP A 77 -12.14 23.46 -14.28
C ASP A 77 -11.85 23.13 -12.82
N HIS A 78 -11.24 24.07 -12.09
CA HIS A 78 -11.00 23.92 -10.65
C HIS A 78 -12.30 23.79 -9.86
N PHE A 79 -13.28 24.66 -10.15
CA PHE A 79 -14.58 24.67 -9.47
C PHE A 79 -15.36 23.35 -9.68
N ILE A 80 -15.36 22.82 -10.91
CA ILE A 80 -15.95 21.51 -11.24
C ILE A 80 -15.27 20.39 -10.43
N LEU A 81 -13.94 20.39 -10.37
CA LEU A 81 -13.17 19.37 -9.65
C LEU A 81 -13.40 19.44 -8.14
N ASP A 82 -13.48 20.64 -7.57
CA ASP A 82 -13.74 20.84 -6.15
C ASP A 82 -15.13 20.34 -5.75
N ILE A 83 -16.18 20.76 -6.48
CA ILE A 83 -17.55 20.28 -6.23
C ILE A 83 -17.63 18.76 -6.39
N ALA A 84 -17.07 18.21 -7.46
CA ALA A 84 -17.11 16.77 -7.68
C ALA A 84 -16.40 16.00 -6.57
N THR A 85 -15.30 16.54 -6.05
CA THR A 85 -14.57 15.94 -4.92
C THR A 85 -15.39 16.04 -3.63
N ARG A 86 -15.90 17.23 -3.30
CA ARG A 86 -16.67 17.50 -2.08
C ARG A 86 -17.97 16.69 -2.02
N GLU A 87 -18.69 16.59 -3.13
CA GLU A 87 -19.97 15.88 -3.23
C GLU A 87 -19.83 14.40 -3.58
N LYS A 88 -18.59 13.89 -3.73
CA LYS A 88 -18.29 12.52 -4.17
C LYS A 88 -18.97 12.16 -5.50
N ALA A 89 -19.07 13.14 -6.39
CA ALA A 89 -19.75 13.03 -7.67
C ALA A 89 -18.78 12.60 -8.80
N LYS A 90 -19.35 12.07 -9.88
CA LYS A 90 -18.64 11.88 -11.14
C LYS A 90 -18.68 13.17 -11.97
N ILE A 91 -17.78 13.31 -12.94
CA ILE A 91 -17.71 14.48 -13.82
C ILE A 91 -18.04 14.06 -15.24
N LEU A 92 -19.12 14.56 -15.82
CA LEU A 92 -19.42 14.37 -17.24
C LEU A 92 -18.62 15.39 -18.05
N SER A 93 -17.45 14.98 -18.53
CA SER A 93 -16.57 15.80 -19.37
C SER A 93 -15.65 14.92 -20.21
N ASN A 94 -15.25 15.39 -21.38
CA ASN A 94 -14.16 14.82 -22.16
C ASN A 94 -12.82 15.48 -21.89
N ASP A 95 -12.76 16.59 -21.12
CA ASP A 95 -11.51 17.21 -20.69
C ASP A 95 -10.75 16.33 -19.70
N LYS A 96 -9.43 16.31 -19.80
CA LYS A 96 -8.55 15.54 -18.93
C LYS A 96 -8.14 16.31 -17.67
N PHE A 97 -8.41 17.61 -17.58
CA PHE A 97 -8.06 18.50 -16.46
C PHE A 97 -6.58 18.36 -16.08
N ARG A 98 -5.69 18.42 -17.07
CA ARG A 98 -4.27 18.07 -16.88
C ARG A 98 -3.56 19.05 -15.96
N ASP A 99 -3.95 20.31 -16.00
CA ASP A 99 -3.32 21.39 -15.25
C ASP A 99 -3.55 21.24 -13.73
N TYR A 100 -4.59 20.49 -13.36
CA TYR A 100 -5.01 20.22 -11.99
C TYR A 100 -4.52 18.87 -11.44
N ALA A 101 -3.72 18.12 -12.20
CA ALA A 101 -3.30 16.77 -11.81
C ALA A 101 -2.43 16.71 -10.53
N ALA A 102 -1.81 17.83 -10.14
CA ALA A 102 -1.02 17.93 -8.91
C ALA A 102 -1.90 18.02 -7.65
N GLU A 103 -3.04 18.72 -7.76
CA GLU A 103 -3.98 18.98 -6.68
C GLU A 103 -5.04 17.88 -6.59
N PHE A 104 -5.62 17.51 -7.74
CA PHE A 104 -6.67 16.51 -7.83
C PHE A 104 -6.11 15.20 -8.38
N ARG A 105 -6.06 14.18 -7.52
CA ARG A 105 -5.66 12.82 -7.91
C ARG A 105 -6.85 12.07 -8.50
N ASN A 106 -6.56 11.12 -9.40
CA ASN A 106 -7.57 10.20 -9.95
C ASN A 106 -8.75 10.85 -10.70
N VAL A 107 -8.58 12.07 -11.23
CA VAL A 107 -9.59 12.74 -12.07
C VAL A 107 -10.10 11.82 -13.19
N SER A 108 -9.23 11.00 -13.78
CA SER A 108 -9.61 10.05 -14.84
C SER A 108 -10.65 8.99 -14.42
N SER A 109 -10.77 8.67 -13.12
CA SER A 109 -11.79 7.75 -12.59
C SER A 109 -13.03 8.46 -12.07
N MET A 110 -12.95 9.77 -11.81
CA MET A 110 -14.11 10.62 -11.56
C MET A 110 -14.82 10.97 -12.86
N ARG A 111 -14.06 11.12 -13.94
CA ARG A 111 -14.57 11.53 -15.24
C ARG A 111 -15.32 10.42 -15.98
N ILE A 112 -16.55 10.71 -16.37
CA ILE A 112 -17.37 9.98 -17.33
C ILE A 112 -17.14 10.62 -18.71
N PRO A 113 -16.36 9.99 -19.62
CA PRO A 113 -16.27 10.46 -20.99
C PRO A 113 -17.60 10.22 -21.71
N PHE A 114 -17.86 10.92 -22.81
CA PHE A 114 -19.11 10.77 -23.57
C PHE A 114 -18.91 10.98 -25.06
N THR A 115 -19.91 10.56 -25.84
CA THR A 115 -20.04 10.87 -27.27
C THR A 115 -21.45 11.35 -27.56
N ILE A 116 -21.62 12.25 -28.52
CA ILE A 116 -22.94 12.70 -28.99
C ILE A 116 -23.10 12.31 -30.46
N SER A 117 -24.19 11.62 -30.78
CA SER A 117 -24.58 11.28 -32.14
C SER A 117 -26.10 11.37 -32.26
N GLU A 118 -26.62 11.95 -33.35
CA GLU A 118 -28.07 12.07 -33.59
C GLU A 118 -28.84 12.71 -32.40
N ASN A 119 -28.25 13.74 -31.78
CA ASN A 119 -28.75 14.41 -30.57
C ASN A 119 -28.96 13.49 -29.35
N ARG A 120 -28.26 12.36 -29.30
CA ARG A 120 -28.22 11.48 -28.12
C ARG A 120 -26.81 11.43 -27.55
N LEU A 121 -26.70 11.70 -26.25
CA LEU A 121 -25.47 11.49 -25.51
C LEU A 121 -25.39 10.04 -25.03
N THR A 122 -24.24 9.41 -25.25
CA THR A 122 -23.92 8.08 -24.71
C THR A 122 -22.75 8.19 -23.74
N PHE A 123 -22.92 7.65 -22.53
CA PHE A 123 -21.86 7.60 -21.54
C PHE A 123 -20.80 6.55 -21.91
N GLY A 124 -19.55 6.96 -21.88
CA GLY A 124 -18.40 6.06 -21.85
C GLY A 124 -18.13 5.56 -20.42
N ARG A 125 -17.16 4.64 -20.30
CA ARG A 125 -16.76 4.09 -19.00
C ARG A 125 -15.66 4.93 -18.36
N PRO A 126 -15.81 5.36 -17.09
CA PRO A 126 -14.71 5.94 -16.32
C PRO A 126 -13.52 4.99 -16.27
N LYS A 127 -12.30 5.53 -16.20
CA LYS A 127 -11.13 4.69 -15.94
C LYS A 127 -11.18 4.16 -14.51
N LYS A 128 -10.59 3.00 -14.26
CA LYS A 128 -10.35 2.56 -12.89
C LYS A 128 -9.32 3.49 -12.23
N PRO A 129 -9.42 3.76 -10.92
CA PRO A 129 -8.40 4.52 -10.22
C PRO A 129 -7.02 3.89 -10.42
N LYS A 130 -5.96 4.71 -10.39
CA LYS A 130 -4.60 4.16 -10.45
C LYS A 130 -4.31 3.45 -9.13
N LYS A 131 -4.08 2.14 -9.20
CA LYS A 131 -3.65 1.34 -8.05
C LYS A 131 -2.20 1.66 -7.69
N ASP A 132 -1.92 1.70 -6.39
CA ASP A 132 -0.55 1.65 -5.91
C ASP A 132 0.01 0.24 -6.09
N LYS A 133 1.06 0.12 -6.92
CA LYS A 133 1.70 -1.16 -7.25
C LYS A 133 2.50 -1.73 -6.08
N ASN A 134 2.92 -0.89 -5.14
CA ASN A 134 3.79 -1.23 -4.02
C ASN A 134 3.09 -1.09 -2.66
N ILE A 135 1.75 -1.01 -2.64
CA ILE A 135 0.96 -0.80 -1.42
C ILE A 135 1.33 -1.74 -0.27
N LEU A 136 1.67 -3.01 -0.55
CA LEU A 136 2.08 -3.95 0.48
C LEU A 136 3.42 -3.58 1.14
N GLN A 137 4.36 -3.03 0.37
CA GLN A 137 5.64 -2.53 0.90
C GLN A 137 5.40 -1.28 1.75
N HIS A 138 4.59 -0.33 1.26
CA HIS A 138 4.26 0.88 2.03
C HIS A 138 3.56 0.55 3.35
N VAL A 139 2.64 -0.43 3.34
CA VAL A 139 2.02 -0.95 4.57
C VAL A 139 3.07 -1.52 5.53
N CYS A 140 4.02 -2.34 5.03
CA CYS A 140 5.11 -2.86 5.86
C CYS A 140 6.06 -1.77 6.37
N ASP A 141 6.39 -0.77 5.56
CA ASP A 141 7.23 0.37 5.95
C ASP A 141 6.60 1.14 7.12
N GLU A 142 5.30 1.42 7.03
CA GLU A 142 4.59 2.15 8.10
C GLU A 142 4.48 1.31 9.38
N ILE A 143 4.22 0.00 9.28
CA ILE A 143 4.26 -0.90 10.44
C ILE A 143 5.65 -0.90 11.11
N ILE A 144 6.72 -1.02 10.32
CA ILE A 144 8.10 -1.02 10.83
C ILE A 144 8.41 0.31 11.51
N LYS A 145 7.97 1.43 10.93
CA LYS A 145 8.14 2.77 11.51
C LYS A 145 7.41 2.89 12.85
N GLU A 146 6.17 2.41 12.96
CA GLU A 146 5.42 2.38 14.22
C GLU A 146 6.08 1.48 15.29
N LEU A 147 6.61 0.32 14.90
CA LEU A 147 7.36 -0.57 15.80
C LEU A 147 8.63 0.11 16.34
N LYS A 148 9.39 0.78 15.47
CA LYS A 148 10.58 1.55 15.88
C LYS A 148 10.22 2.71 16.79
N PHE A 149 9.12 3.41 16.51
CA PHE A 149 8.61 4.47 17.39
C PHE A 149 8.31 3.94 18.80
N LYS A 150 7.81 2.69 18.89
CA LYS A 150 7.62 1.95 20.14
C LYS A 150 8.89 1.29 20.68
N ARG A 151 10.07 1.61 20.13
CA ARG A 151 11.41 1.15 20.53
C ARG A 151 11.68 -0.35 20.36
N TRP A 152 11.03 -0.98 19.38
CA TRP A 152 11.39 -2.33 18.99
C TRP A 152 12.57 -2.33 18.02
N GLU A 153 13.50 -3.25 18.22
CA GLU A 153 14.59 -3.50 17.28
C GLU A 153 14.07 -4.28 16.07
N ILE A 154 14.45 -3.81 14.88
CA ILE A 154 13.98 -4.33 13.59
C ILE A 154 15.20 -4.49 12.70
N TYR A 155 15.33 -5.65 12.06
CA TYR A 155 16.32 -5.88 11.03
C TYR A 155 16.05 -5.04 9.76
N GLU A 156 17.06 -4.27 9.36
CA GLU A 156 16.98 -3.30 8.24
C GLU A 156 17.89 -3.61 7.05
N GLY A 157 18.45 -4.82 6.96
CA GLY A 157 19.37 -5.18 5.87
C GLY A 157 18.80 -4.99 4.46
N LYS A 158 19.69 -4.59 3.53
CA LYS A 158 19.40 -4.26 2.12
C LYS A 158 20.48 -4.72 1.14
N GLU A 159 21.34 -5.64 1.54
CA GLU A 159 22.42 -6.21 0.73
C GLU A 159 21.91 -6.96 -0.52
N GLY A 160 20.77 -7.65 -0.42
CA GLY A 160 20.03 -8.27 -1.50
C GLY A 160 20.89 -9.19 -2.36
N LEU A 161 21.51 -10.20 -1.77
CA LEU A 161 22.43 -11.12 -2.45
C LEU A 161 21.69 -12.18 -3.27
N GLU A 162 22.32 -12.67 -4.34
CA GLU A 162 21.72 -13.69 -5.21
C GLU A 162 21.41 -14.98 -4.45
N ILE A 163 20.18 -15.47 -4.59
CA ILE A 163 19.69 -16.63 -3.86
C ILE A 163 20.31 -17.93 -4.35
N SER A 164 21.12 -18.54 -3.48
CA SER A 164 21.53 -19.94 -3.61
C SER A 164 21.81 -20.52 -2.23
N PRO A 165 21.66 -21.84 -2.04
CA PRO A 165 21.97 -22.48 -0.76
C PRO A 165 23.40 -22.19 -0.30
N LEU A 166 24.33 -22.16 -1.25
CA LEU A 166 25.73 -21.87 -1.00
C LEU A 166 25.94 -20.41 -0.55
N ASN A 167 25.31 -19.44 -1.22
CA ASN A 167 25.44 -18.03 -0.85
C ASN A 167 24.82 -17.75 0.52
N ILE A 168 23.65 -18.33 0.81
CA ILE A 168 22.99 -18.20 2.11
C ILE A 168 23.90 -18.76 3.21
N ALA A 169 24.43 -19.97 3.05
CA ALA A 169 25.32 -20.57 4.04
C ALA A 169 26.60 -19.76 4.22
N LYS A 170 27.26 -19.32 3.13
CA LYS A 170 28.47 -18.50 3.19
C LYS A 170 28.24 -17.20 3.96
N GLN A 171 27.13 -16.50 3.70
CA GLN A 171 26.83 -15.24 4.37
C GLN A 171 26.48 -15.43 5.84
N ALA A 172 25.75 -16.50 6.18
CA ALA A 172 25.50 -16.84 7.57
C ALA A 172 26.81 -17.11 8.33
N ILE A 173 27.72 -17.89 7.74
CA ILE A 173 29.04 -18.18 8.31
C ILE A 173 29.83 -16.88 8.55
N ILE A 174 29.92 -16.01 7.54
CA ILE A 174 30.66 -14.75 7.64
C ILE A 174 30.11 -13.86 8.77
N ARG A 175 28.78 -13.74 8.88
CA ARG A 175 28.18 -12.87 9.90
C ARG A 175 28.35 -13.42 11.31
N ILE A 176 28.13 -14.72 11.51
CA ILE A 176 28.29 -15.36 12.82
C ILE A 176 29.76 -15.32 13.27
N ASP A 177 30.71 -15.64 12.40
CA ASP A 177 32.15 -15.63 12.73
C ASP A 177 32.65 -14.22 13.12
N ASN A 178 32.16 -13.19 12.43
CA ASN A 178 32.47 -11.79 12.76
C ASN A 178 31.89 -11.35 14.11
N GLU A 179 30.69 -11.80 14.47
CA GLU A 179 30.06 -11.50 15.77
C GLU A 179 30.75 -12.22 16.93
N SER A 180 31.09 -13.51 16.77
CA SER A 180 31.84 -14.28 17.78
C SER A 180 33.25 -13.71 18.01
N GLY A 181 33.88 -13.14 16.98
CA GLY A 181 35.14 -12.41 17.11
C GLY A 181 35.06 -11.18 18.01
N ALA A 182 33.90 -10.50 18.04
CA ALA A 182 33.67 -9.33 18.90
C ALA A 182 33.39 -9.72 20.37
N GLU A 183 32.64 -10.81 20.60
CA GLU A 183 32.35 -11.36 21.94
C GLU A 183 33.61 -11.82 22.71
N SER A 184 34.63 -12.31 22.00
CA SER A 184 35.93 -12.68 22.62
C SER A 184 36.63 -11.51 23.33
N THR A 185 36.30 -10.27 22.97
CA THR A 185 36.82 -9.05 23.62
C THR A 185 36.07 -8.75 24.93
N ILE A 186 34.80 -9.17 25.01
CA ILE A 186 33.91 -8.96 26.14
C ILE A 186 34.09 -10.06 27.20
N GLU A 187 34.26 -11.33 26.80
CA GLU A 187 34.60 -12.44 27.73
C GLU A 187 35.92 -12.21 28.49
N ASN A 188 36.92 -11.59 27.85
CA ASN A 188 38.18 -11.19 28.49
C ASN A 188 38.03 -10.11 29.59
N ILE A 189 36.90 -9.41 29.60
CA ILE A 189 36.56 -8.39 30.60
C ILE A 189 35.76 -9.02 31.75
N PHE A 190 34.83 -9.95 31.44
CA PHE A 190 33.98 -10.59 32.45
C PHE A 190 34.65 -11.73 33.23
N SER A 191 35.64 -12.41 32.65
CA SER A 191 36.45 -13.45 33.32
C SER A 191 37.29 -12.93 34.51
N LYS A 192 37.36 -11.61 34.72
CA LYS A 192 38.07 -10.98 35.86
C LYS A 192 37.20 -10.71 37.08
N ILE A 193 35.92 -11.06 37.06
CA ILE A 193 34.99 -10.83 38.18
C ILE A 193 34.75 -12.16 38.93
N PRO A 194 35.26 -12.33 40.17
CA PRO A 194 35.25 -13.61 40.90
C PRO A 194 33.86 -14.17 41.23
N MET A 195 32.81 -13.37 41.08
CA MET A 195 31.45 -13.72 41.49
C MET A 195 30.66 -14.49 40.41
N PHE A 196 31.13 -14.49 39.15
CA PHE A 196 30.41 -15.08 38.02
C PHE A 196 30.56 -16.61 37.94
N ASN A 197 31.76 -17.13 38.26
CA ASN A 197 32.03 -18.58 38.25
C ASN A 197 31.14 -19.38 39.21
N LYS A 198 30.59 -18.75 40.25
CA LYS A 198 29.69 -19.41 41.22
C LYS A 198 28.24 -19.55 40.75
N ILE A 199 27.83 -18.81 39.71
CA ILE A 199 26.44 -18.82 39.21
C ILE A 199 26.29 -19.84 38.07
N VAL A 200 27.37 -20.07 37.31
CA VAL A 200 27.41 -21.01 36.18
C VAL A 200 27.31 -22.47 36.65
N ASP A 201 27.92 -22.81 37.80
CA ASP A 201 27.89 -24.18 38.38
C ASP A 201 26.49 -24.61 38.90
N MET A 202 25.46 -23.76 38.84
CA MET A 202 24.11 -24.05 39.37
C MET A 202 23.04 -24.29 38.29
N VAL A 203 23.39 -24.26 37.01
CA VAL A 203 22.42 -24.38 35.90
C VAL A 203 22.85 -25.45 34.90
N ASP A 204 23.25 -26.62 35.41
CA ASP A 204 23.39 -27.84 34.61
C ASP A 204 22.03 -28.56 34.58
N ASP A 205 21.15 -28.17 33.65
CA ASP A 205 20.07 -29.01 33.07
C ASP A 205 19.13 -28.17 32.18
N VAL A 206 19.66 -27.61 31.09
CA VAL A 206 18.81 -27.08 30.01
C VAL A 206 19.21 -27.76 28.72
N GLU A 207 18.29 -28.50 28.10
CA GLU A 207 18.42 -28.96 26.72
C GLU A 207 18.70 -27.76 25.83
N ILE A 208 19.98 -27.52 25.52
CA ILE A 208 20.43 -26.30 24.84
C ILE A 208 19.70 -26.18 23.49
N ALA A 209 18.96 -25.12 23.25
CA ALA A 209 18.32 -24.87 21.95
C ALA A 209 19.37 -24.79 20.83
N ALA A 210 18.96 -24.81 19.57
CA ALA A 210 19.87 -24.46 18.47
C ALA A 210 20.59 -23.13 18.81
N PRO A 211 21.90 -22.97 18.60
CA PRO A 211 22.63 -21.80 19.09
C PRO A 211 22.18 -20.52 18.40
N TYR A 212 21.77 -20.64 17.13
CA TYR A 212 21.29 -19.53 16.31
C TYR A 212 19.99 -19.88 15.61
N VAL A 213 19.16 -18.86 15.41
CA VAL A 213 18.05 -18.89 14.46
C VAL A 213 18.38 -17.94 13.31
N ILE A 214 18.46 -18.50 12.10
CA ILE A 214 18.75 -17.77 10.88
C ILE A 214 17.44 -17.57 10.13
N PHE A 215 16.90 -16.36 10.19
CA PHE A 215 15.77 -15.94 9.37
C PHE A 215 16.24 -15.63 7.96
N VAL A 216 15.94 -16.53 7.02
CA VAL A 216 16.24 -16.35 5.60
C VAL A 216 15.07 -15.61 4.95
N LEU A 217 15.25 -14.32 4.72
CA LEU A 217 14.23 -13.41 4.21
C LEU A 217 14.29 -13.39 2.68
N VAL A 218 13.22 -13.84 2.02
CA VAL A 218 13.18 -13.98 0.55
C VAL A 218 11.89 -13.42 -0.03
N HIS A 219 11.93 -13.02 -1.29
CA HIS A 219 10.71 -12.65 -2.00
C HIS A 219 9.73 -13.85 -2.05
N PRO A 220 8.39 -13.64 -1.94
CA PRO A 220 7.41 -14.75 -1.91
C PRO A 220 7.49 -15.76 -3.07
N LYS A 221 8.02 -15.35 -4.23
CA LYS A 221 8.24 -16.23 -5.38
C LYS A 221 9.33 -17.29 -5.14
N ASP A 222 10.29 -16.97 -4.29
CA ASP A 222 11.49 -17.79 -4.05
C ASP A 222 11.40 -18.61 -2.76
N TYR A 223 10.32 -18.43 -1.99
CA TYR A 223 10.06 -19.13 -0.72
C TYR A 223 10.25 -20.64 -0.81
N LYS A 224 9.63 -21.29 -1.81
CA LYS A 224 9.70 -22.76 -1.98
C LYS A 224 11.14 -23.23 -2.24
N LEU A 225 11.92 -22.45 -2.99
CA LEU A 225 13.31 -22.77 -3.27
C LEU A 225 14.14 -22.68 -1.98
N ALA A 226 13.98 -21.62 -1.21
CA ALA A 226 14.69 -21.45 0.07
C ALA A 226 14.33 -22.56 1.07
N VAL A 227 13.03 -22.85 1.26
CA VAL A 227 12.56 -23.89 2.19
C VAL A 227 13.13 -25.26 1.86
N LYS A 228 13.14 -25.65 0.57
CA LYS A 228 13.68 -26.94 0.13
C LYS A 228 15.15 -27.14 0.54
N ASN A 229 15.91 -26.04 0.66
CA ASN A 229 17.34 -26.07 0.95
C ASN A 229 17.68 -25.75 2.40
N ALA A 230 16.70 -25.44 3.25
CA ALA A 230 16.90 -25.02 4.64
C ALA A 230 17.75 -26.02 5.45
N GLY A 231 17.47 -27.33 5.32
CA GLY A 231 18.25 -28.36 6.01
C GLY A 231 19.71 -28.41 5.58
N ASN A 232 19.99 -28.31 4.27
CA ASN A 232 21.36 -28.32 3.74
C ASN A 232 22.15 -27.08 4.19
N ILE A 233 21.49 -25.92 4.22
CA ILE A 233 22.07 -24.67 4.73
C ILE A 233 22.46 -24.84 6.20
N SER A 234 21.53 -25.33 7.03
CA SER A 234 21.75 -25.59 8.46
C SER A 234 22.97 -26.47 8.71
N VAL A 235 23.07 -27.60 8.01
CA VAL A 235 24.20 -28.53 8.11
C VAL A 235 25.51 -27.86 7.69
N THR A 236 25.50 -27.14 6.56
CA THR A 236 26.70 -26.48 6.03
C THR A 236 27.25 -25.43 7.00
N VAL A 237 26.37 -24.64 7.63
CA VAL A 237 26.77 -23.63 8.62
C VAL A 237 27.34 -24.29 9.86
N ALA A 238 26.66 -25.31 10.40
CA ALA A 238 27.11 -26.03 11.59
C ALA A 238 28.48 -26.68 11.39
N ASP A 239 28.67 -27.40 10.27
CA ASP A 239 29.92 -28.11 9.99
C ASP A 239 31.09 -27.13 9.79
N ARG A 240 30.85 -25.97 9.17
CA ARG A 240 31.89 -24.97 8.89
C ARG A 240 32.33 -24.18 10.12
N LEU A 241 31.39 -23.88 11.01
CA LEU A 241 31.66 -23.16 12.26
C LEU A 241 31.94 -24.11 13.43
N SER A 242 31.90 -25.43 13.21
CA SER A 242 32.07 -26.45 14.26
C SER A 242 31.09 -26.28 15.43
N LEU A 243 29.83 -25.92 15.14
CA LEU A 243 28.81 -25.71 16.17
C LEU A 243 28.37 -27.04 16.78
N GLU A 244 28.21 -27.08 18.11
CA GLU A 244 27.74 -28.28 18.82
C GLU A 244 26.31 -28.68 18.41
N LYS A 245 25.47 -27.69 18.09
CA LYS A 245 24.10 -27.88 17.63
C LYS A 245 23.87 -27.09 16.34
N LYS A 246 23.04 -27.66 15.46
CA LYS A 246 22.74 -27.06 14.16
C LYS A 246 21.85 -25.83 14.32
N PRO A 247 22.12 -24.72 13.59
CA PRO A 247 21.26 -23.54 13.63
C PRO A 247 19.90 -23.83 12.98
N LEU A 248 18.86 -23.20 13.49
CA LEU A 248 17.51 -23.33 12.95
C LEU A 248 17.33 -22.36 11.78
N ILE A 249 16.87 -22.86 10.63
CA ILE A 249 16.65 -22.04 9.44
C ILE A 249 15.16 -21.71 9.33
N ALA A 250 14.81 -20.44 9.55
CA ALA A 250 13.45 -19.93 9.45
C ALA A 250 13.28 -19.14 8.14
N VAL A 251 12.71 -19.77 7.11
CA VAL A 251 12.44 -19.05 5.85
C VAL A 251 11.21 -18.14 6.01
N ARG A 252 11.34 -16.88 5.61
CA ARG A 252 10.26 -15.88 5.69
C ARG A 252 10.08 -15.18 4.36
N ASN A 253 8.82 -14.90 4.03
CA ASN A 253 8.50 -13.99 2.93
C ASN A 253 8.83 -12.58 3.39
N ASP A 254 9.63 -11.87 2.61
CA ASP A 254 9.95 -10.46 2.81
C ASP A 254 9.53 -9.67 1.57
N LEU A 255 8.69 -8.66 1.78
CA LEU A 255 8.16 -7.83 0.71
C LEU A 255 9.17 -6.80 0.18
N PHE A 256 10.28 -6.56 0.90
CA PHE A 256 11.34 -5.65 0.47
C PHE A 256 12.42 -6.36 -0.36
N THR A 257 12.62 -7.66 -0.15
CA THR A 257 13.55 -8.46 -0.96
C THR A 257 13.09 -8.56 -2.40
N LYS A 258 14.03 -8.36 -3.34
CA LYS A 258 13.79 -8.51 -4.78
C LYS A 258 13.71 -10.00 -5.17
N PRO A 259 12.90 -10.37 -6.18
CA PRO A 259 12.91 -11.73 -6.70
C PRO A 259 14.32 -12.18 -7.11
N GLY A 260 14.69 -13.40 -6.73
CA GLY A 260 16.02 -13.97 -6.97
C GLY A 260 17.08 -13.57 -5.94
N ASN A 261 16.74 -12.79 -4.92
CA ASN A 261 17.67 -12.35 -3.88
C ASN A 261 17.23 -12.82 -2.48
N PHE A 262 18.13 -12.70 -1.50
CA PHE A 262 17.87 -12.99 -0.08
C PHE A 262 18.52 -11.97 0.85
N GLU A 263 18.04 -11.98 2.10
CA GLU A 263 18.56 -11.29 3.27
C GLU A 263 18.62 -12.25 4.47
N LEU A 264 19.46 -11.96 5.47
CA LEU A 264 19.59 -12.77 6.68
C LEU A 264 19.41 -11.93 7.93
N ASN A 265 18.40 -12.24 8.73
CA ASN A 265 18.33 -11.79 10.12
C ASN A 265 18.78 -12.96 11.00
N ILE A 266 19.93 -12.84 11.66
CA ILE A 266 20.54 -13.91 12.46
C ILE A 266 20.49 -13.46 13.90
N LEU A 267 19.95 -14.33 14.76
CA LEU A 267 19.79 -14.06 16.18
C LEU A 267 20.25 -15.27 16.98
N LEU A 268 20.72 -15.03 18.21
CA LEU A 268 20.83 -16.09 19.19
C LEU A 268 19.44 -16.62 19.53
N ALA A 269 19.33 -17.89 19.90
CA ALA A 269 18.02 -18.50 20.11
C ALA A 269 17.24 -17.91 21.30
N ASP A 270 17.91 -17.33 22.29
CA ASP A 270 17.31 -16.63 23.42
C ASP A 270 16.87 -15.19 23.10
N GLU A 271 17.42 -14.59 22.03
CA GLU A 271 16.99 -13.30 21.49
C GLU A 271 15.73 -13.40 20.61
N VAL A 272 15.39 -14.62 20.15
CA VAL A 272 14.20 -14.84 19.32
C VAL A 272 12.93 -14.68 20.17
N THR A 273 12.09 -13.73 19.75
CA THR A 273 10.79 -13.52 20.39
C THR A 273 9.81 -14.64 20.01
N GLU A 274 9.15 -15.26 21.00
CA GLU A 274 8.19 -16.35 20.71
C GLU A 274 6.97 -15.82 19.93
N THR A 275 6.42 -14.69 20.35
CA THR A 275 5.27 -14.01 19.75
C THR A 275 5.66 -12.61 19.28
N ALA A 276 5.06 -12.19 18.16
CA ALA A 276 5.13 -10.79 17.76
C ALA A 276 4.44 -9.92 18.83
N PRO A 277 4.99 -8.74 19.16
CA PRO A 277 4.50 -7.90 20.25
C PRO A 277 3.16 -7.22 19.97
N TYR A 278 2.77 -7.13 18.69
CA TYR A 278 1.53 -6.51 18.25
C TYR A 278 0.84 -7.35 17.19
N ASN A 279 -0.50 -7.35 17.26
CA ASN A 279 -1.34 -7.60 16.12
C ASN A 279 -1.46 -6.32 15.29
N ILE A 280 -1.77 -6.47 14.01
CA ILE A 280 -1.74 -5.39 13.04
C ILE A 280 -3.14 -5.26 12.46
N LEU A 281 -3.77 -4.11 12.65
CA LEU A 281 -4.98 -3.72 11.93
C LEU A 281 -4.59 -2.77 10.79
N VAL A 282 -4.94 -3.16 9.57
CA VAL A 282 -4.75 -2.38 8.35
C VAL A 282 -6.12 -1.91 7.88
N ARG A 283 -6.37 -0.60 7.98
CA ARG A 283 -7.55 0.06 7.41
C ARG A 283 -7.20 0.54 6.02
N VAL A 284 -8.01 0.22 5.02
CA VAL A 284 -7.71 0.52 3.60
C VAL A 284 -8.95 1.00 2.86
N SER A 285 -8.73 1.62 1.71
CA SER A 285 -9.81 1.88 0.76
C SER A 285 -10.50 0.58 0.30
N THR A 286 -11.77 0.69 -0.06
CA THR A 286 -12.57 -0.45 -0.57
C THR A 286 -11.98 -1.08 -1.84
N ASP A 287 -11.27 -0.28 -2.65
CA ASP A 287 -10.58 -0.72 -3.87
C ASP A 287 -9.39 -1.67 -3.62
N ASP A 288 -8.77 -1.57 -2.44
CA ASP A 288 -7.56 -2.32 -2.06
C ASP A 288 -7.81 -3.45 -1.07
N GLU A 289 -8.96 -3.46 -0.37
CA GLU A 289 -9.31 -4.44 0.65
C GLU A 289 -9.05 -5.88 0.21
N ILE A 290 -9.62 -6.30 -0.92
CA ILE A 290 -9.52 -7.68 -1.40
C ILE A 290 -8.06 -8.04 -1.71
N PHE A 291 -7.30 -7.10 -2.27
CA PHE A 291 -5.91 -7.33 -2.65
C PHE A 291 -5.01 -7.49 -1.42
N ILE A 292 -5.14 -6.59 -0.44
CA ILE A 292 -4.34 -6.63 0.78
C ILE A 292 -4.73 -7.82 1.63
N LYS A 293 -6.03 -8.11 1.79
CA LYS A 293 -6.52 -9.27 2.55
C LYS A 293 -5.96 -10.59 2.03
N LYS A 294 -5.90 -10.78 0.70
CA LYS A 294 -5.30 -11.97 0.06
C LYS A 294 -3.78 -12.08 0.30
N ASN A 295 -3.10 -10.96 0.54
CA ASN A 295 -1.65 -10.89 0.73
C ASN A 295 -1.21 -10.62 2.18
N SER A 296 -2.16 -10.55 3.12
CA SER A 296 -1.93 -10.31 4.56
C SER A 296 -0.89 -11.24 5.19
N ARG A 297 -0.81 -12.50 4.74
CA ARG A 297 0.22 -13.45 5.17
C ARG A 297 1.64 -13.02 4.83
N ASN A 298 1.83 -12.34 3.69
CA ASN A 298 3.14 -11.82 3.31
C ASN A 298 3.54 -10.64 4.19
N ILE A 299 2.58 -9.78 4.57
CA ILE A 299 2.79 -8.72 5.57
C ILE A 299 3.21 -9.35 6.90
N ALA A 300 2.43 -10.31 7.41
CA ALA A 300 2.72 -10.99 8.67
C ALA A 300 4.10 -11.65 8.67
N SER A 301 4.45 -12.33 7.58
CA SER A 301 5.75 -13.00 7.42
C SER A 301 6.92 -12.02 7.34
N THR A 302 6.73 -10.89 6.65
CA THR A 302 7.72 -9.81 6.53
C THR A 302 8.02 -9.23 7.90
N ILE A 303 6.98 -8.87 8.64
CA ILE A 303 7.11 -8.27 9.97
C ILE A 303 7.73 -9.26 10.96
N ALA A 304 7.29 -10.52 10.98
CA ALA A 304 7.89 -11.55 11.84
C ALA A 304 9.37 -11.80 11.53
N GLY A 305 9.74 -11.88 10.24
CA GLY A 305 11.13 -12.11 9.84
C GLY A 305 12.05 -10.96 10.22
N ARG A 306 11.57 -9.73 10.11
CA ARG A 306 12.36 -8.53 10.47
C ARG A 306 12.41 -8.24 11.97
N LEU A 307 11.37 -8.61 12.72
CA LEU A 307 11.39 -8.60 14.19
C LEU A 307 12.24 -9.72 14.78
N GLY A 308 12.45 -10.80 14.04
CA GLY A 308 13.02 -12.03 14.62
C GLY A 308 12.02 -12.76 15.52
N SER A 309 10.74 -12.82 15.13
CA SER A 309 9.69 -13.53 15.87
C SER A 309 9.37 -14.91 15.30
N TRP A 310 9.16 -15.87 16.19
CA TRP A 310 8.83 -17.24 15.82
C TRP A 310 7.39 -17.35 15.29
N LYS A 311 6.42 -16.83 16.05
CA LYS A 311 5.02 -16.74 15.60
C LYS A 311 4.79 -15.45 14.82
N PHE A 312 3.88 -15.54 13.86
CA PHE A 312 3.45 -14.40 13.04
C PHE A 312 2.51 -13.48 13.83
N PRO A 313 2.55 -12.15 13.61
CA PRO A 313 1.50 -11.26 14.07
C PRO A 313 0.19 -11.58 13.34
N PHE A 314 -0.95 -11.39 14.02
CA PHE A 314 -2.24 -11.43 13.33
C PHE A 314 -2.41 -10.14 12.51
N VAL A 315 -2.74 -10.27 11.22
CA VAL A 315 -2.98 -9.13 10.33
C VAL A 315 -4.45 -9.10 9.93
N SER A 316 -5.18 -8.13 10.50
CA SER A 316 -6.57 -7.85 10.17
C SER A 316 -6.64 -6.76 9.10
N VAL A 317 -7.48 -6.96 8.08
CA VAL A 317 -7.67 -5.97 7.01
C VAL A 317 -9.14 -5.59 6.98
N LYS A 318 -9.44 -4.30 7.17
CA LYS A 318 -10.80 -3.76 7.19
C LYS A 318 -10.91 -2.60 6.20
N PRO A 319 -12.01 -2.49 5.44
CA PRO A 319 -12.26 -1.30 4.66
C PRO A 319 -12.60 -0.15 5.61
N ASP A 320 -12.15 1.06 5.26
CA ASP A 320 -12.58 2.29 5.92
C ASP A 320 -13.25 3.22 4.90
N MET A 321 -14.44 3.72 5.24
CA MET A 321 -15.21 4.58 4.35
C MET A 321 -14.61 5.98 4.21
N LEU A 322 -13.70 6.36 5.11
CA LEU A 322 -12.95 7.62 5.05
C LEU A 322 -11.72 7.54 4.13
N LEU A 323 -11.25 6.33 3.83
CA LEU A 323 -10.13 6.07 2.93
C LEU A 323 -10.67 5.86 1.51
N GLU A 324 -10.70 6.93 0.74
CA GLU A 324 -11.44 6.97 -0.52
C GLU A 324 -10.56 6.68 -1.73
N LYS A 325 -9.24 6.87 -1.61
CA LYS A 325 -8.33 6.74 -2.76
C LYS A 325 -7.53 5.43 -2.66
N PRO A 326 -7.33 4.73 -3.79
CA PRO A 326 -6.42 3.59 -3.80
C PRO A 326 -5.00 3.99 -3.42
N GLY A 327 -4.37 3.16 -2.59
CA GLY A 327 -3.11 3.49 -1.92
C GLY A 327 -3.28 4.15 -0.56
N GLU A 328 -4.47 4.63 -0.18
CA GLU A 328 -4.71 5.15 1.18
C GLU A 328 -4.93 3.98 2.16
N PHE A 329 -4.19 4.04 3.26
CA PHE A 329 -4.28 3.08 4.34
C PHE A 329 -3.91 3.76 5.67
N GLU A 330 -4.38 3.16 6.76
CA GLU A 330 -3.95 3.46 8.12
C GLU A 330 -3.55 2.17 8.83
N ILE A 331 -2.60 2.29 9.74
CA ILE A 331 -2.06 1.17 10.54
C ILE A 331 -2.35 1.42 12.01
N GLU A 332 -2.87 0.41 12.67
CA GLU A 332 -3.02 0.38 14.12
C GLU A 332 -2.33 -0.87 14.68
N LEU A 333 -1.47 -0.67 15.68
CA LEU A 333 -0.78 -1.75 16.38
C LEU A 333 -1.53 -2.06 17.69
N GLU A 334 -2.28 -3.15 17.68
CA GLU A 334 -3.00 -3.66 18.85
C GLU A 334 -2.06 -4.58 19.64
N LYS A 335 -2.01 -4.47 20.98
CA LYS A 335 -1.13 -5.34 21.79
C LYS A 335 -1.39 -6.81 21.45
N GLY A 336 -0.35 -7.50 21.00
CA GLY A 336 -0.38 -8.93 20.73
C GLY A 336 -0.14 -9.69 22.03
N GLY A 337 -0.78 -10.85 22.19
CA GLY A 337 -0.41 -11.80 23.24
C GLY A 337 -1.21 -11.77 24.55
N GLN A 338 -2.34 -11.07 24.65
CA GLN A 338 -3.40 -11.48 25.59
C GLN A 338 -4.50 -12.18 24.79
N PHE A 339 -4.49 -13.51 24.82
CA PHE A 339 -5.72 -14.25 24.60
C PHE A 339 -6.58 -14.04 25.84
N ASP A 340 -7.65 -13.25 25.73
CA ASP A 340 -8.86 -13.51 26.49
C ASP A 340 -9.47 -14.80 25.90
N GLY A 341 -9.31 -15.92 26.61
CA GLY A 341 -9.94 -17.20 26.28
C GLY A 341 -9.06 -18.41 26.48
#